data_AF-A0AAI8BX94-F1
#
_entry.id   AF-A0AAI8BX94-F1
#
_cell.length_a   1.000
_cell.length_b   1.000
_cell.length_c   1.000
_cell.angle_alpha   90.00
_cell.angle_beta   90.00
_cell.angle_gamma   90.00
#
_symmetry.space_group_name_H-M   'P 1'
#
loop_
_entity.id
_entity.type
_entity.pdbx_description
1 polymer ?
#
loop_
_entity_poly.entity_id
_entity_poly.type
_entity_poly.pdbx_seq_one_letter_code
_entity_poly.pdbx_strand_id
1 'polypeptide(L)'
;MRLLKFLFVVSLLWNCYSCYSYRVFPTHYEEYGKEITTIDAFVLGDSLKQELKIIKASELFNVVSDSTEANVVLKLYPLKRTPVCGQPLTLSMITLGQVPVYMPDYYQFKFDEIRNNEVTEKEFTLQITQRVLFWDMFVFNKKFDEKAGLLLKKEYYQSQ
;
A
#
# COMPACT_ATOMS: atom_id res chain seq x y z
N MET A 1 -35.67 21.49 -11.43
CA MET A 1 -34.32 21.35 -12.05
C MET A 1 -33.17 21.89 -11.19
N ARG A 2 -33.29 23.03 -10.48
CA ARG A 2 -32.21 23.57 -9.63
C ARG A 2 -31.85 22.69 -8.41
N LEU A 3 -32.85 22.11 -7.74
CA LEU A 3 -32.64 21.21 -6.59
C LEU A 3 -31.90 19.91 -6.97
N LEU A 4 -32.23 19.34 -8.13
CA LEU A 4 -31.59 18.12 -8.64
C LEU A 4 -30.12 18.35 -9.01
N LYS A 5 -29.79 19.52 -9.59
CA LYS A 5 -28.40 19.93 -9.86
C LYS A 5 -27.62 20.12 -8.56
N PHE A 6 -28.25 20.68 -7.52
CA PHE A 6 -27.63 20.86 -6.21
C PHE A 6 -27.33 19.52 -5.52
N LEU A 7 -28.28 18.58 -5.53
CA LEU A 7 -28.08 17.22 -5.01
C LEU A 7 -27.00 16.46 -5.78
N PHE A 8 -26.88 16.67 -7.09
CA PHE A 8 -25.83 16.08 -7.91
C PHE A 8 -24.44 16.63 -7.55
N VAL A 9 -24.31 17.94 -7.31
CA VAL A 9 -23.07 18.57 -6.85
C VAL A 9 -22.69 18.09 -5.45
N VAL A 10 -23.65 18.00 -4.53
CA VAL A 10 -23.41 17.49 -3.16
C VAL A 10 -23.01 16.01 -3.19
N SER A 11 -23.62 15.19 -4.04
CA SER A 11 -23.25 13.78 -4.26
C SER A 11 -21.84 13.61 -4.87
N LEU A 12 -21.47 14.48 -5.82
CA LEU A 12 -20.11 14.52 -6.38
C LEU A 12 -19.07 14.88 -5.32
N LEU A 13 -19.36 15.87 -4.47
CA LEU A 13 -18.52 16.25 -3.34
C LEU A 13 -18.43 15.13 -2.29
N TRP A 14 -19.50 14.33 -2.13
CA TRP A 14 -19.55 13.15 -1.27
C TRP A 14 -18.73 11.96 -1.81
N ASN A 15 -18.13 12.04 -3.00
CA ASN A 15 -17.23 10.99 -3.50
C ASN A 15 -15.74 11.44 -3.48
N CYS A 16 -15.47 12.67 -3.06
CA CYS A 16 -14.13 13.26 -2.95
C CYS A 16 -13.51 13.14 -1.54
N TYR A 17 -13.88 12.12 -0.74
CA TYR A 17 -13.67 12.06 0.72
C TYR A 17 -12.24 11.94 1.25
N SER A 18 -11.25 12.28 0.45
CA SER A 18 -9.88 12.22 0.92
C SER A 18 -8.99 13.22 0.23
N CYS A 19 -8.67 14.28 0.96
CA CYS A 19 -7.64 15.23 0.60
C CYS A 19 -6.23 14.67 0.84
N TYR A 20 -6.00 13.39 0.54
CA TYR A 20 -4.71 12.74 0.79
C TYR A 20 -4.30 11.73 -0.28
N SER A 21 -3.01 11.66 -0.53
CA SER A 21 -2.33 10.71 -1.42
C SER A 21 -1.19 10.00 -0.69
N TYR A 22 -0.69 8.88 -1.24
CA TYR A 22 0.47 8.18 -0.67
C TYR A 22 1.74 8.44 -1.48
N ARG A 23 2.85 8.63 -0.76
CA ARG A 23 4.20 8.84 -1.28
C ARG A 23 5.15 7.90 -0.57
N VAL A 24 6.22 7.56 -1.27
CA VAL A 24 7.24 6.63 -0.81
C VAL A 24 8.59 7.30 -1.08
N PHE A 25 9.44 7.38 -0.05
CA PHE A 25 10.71 8.09 -0.05
C PHE A 25 11.84 7.14 0.32
N PRO A 26 13.03 7.24 -0.33
CA PRO A 26 13.44 8.20 -1.36
C PRO A 26 12.89 7.88 -2.76
N THR A 27 12.54 8.88 -3.57
CA THR A 27 11.89 8.70 -4.90
C THR A 27 12.70 7.95 -5.96
N HIS A 28 14.00 7.72 -5.73
CA HIS A 28 14.90 7.00 -6.64
C HIS A 28 14.92 5.51 -6.27
N TYR A 29 13.96 4.75 -6.83
CA TYR A 29 13.83 3.29 -6.64
C TYR A 29 14.38 2.46 -7.82
N GLU A 30 14.78 3.13 -8.90
CA GLU A 30 15.13 2.51 -10.18
C GLU A 30 16.44 1.71 -10.16
N GLU A 31 17.21 1.74 -9.07
CA GLU A 31 18.54 1.11 -9.00
C GLU A 31 18.56 -0.35 -8.54
N TYR A 32 17.43 -0.91 -8.09
CA TYR A 32 17.36 -2.33 -7.70
C TYR A 32 16.97 -3.23 -8.88
N GLY A 33 17.71 -3.11 -9.98
CA GLY A 33 17.59 -3.90 -11.20
C GLY A 33 18.29 -5.26 -11.14
N LYS A 34 18.00 -6.10 -10.13
CA LYS A 34 18.28 -7.53 -10.29
C LYS A 34 17.20 -8.14 -11.19
N GLU A 35 17.56 -9.04 -12.09
CA GLU A 35 16.57 -9.88 -12.77
C GLU A 35 15.83 -10.71 -11.71
N ILE A 36 14.51 -10.55 -11.66
CA ILE A 36 13.69 -11.14 -10.62
C ILE A 36 13.06 -12.41 -11.16
N THR A 37 13.40 -13.53 -10.53
CA THR A 37 12.66 -14.77 -10.66
C THR A 37 11.40 -14.66 -9.81
N THR A 38 10.25 -14.46 -10.46
CA THR A 38 8.93 -14.56 -9.84
C THR A 38 8.70 -15.99 -9.38
N ILE A 39 8.28 -16.19 -8.13
CA ILE A 39 7.99 -17.51 -7.59
C ILE A 39 6.48 -17.75 -7.62
N ASP A 40 6.03 -18.87 -8.19
CA ASP A 40 4.62 -19.26 -8.14
C ASP A 40 4.19 -19.56 -6.70
N ALA A 41 3.16 -18.85 -6.24
CA ALA A 41 2.72 -18.87 -4.85
C ALA A 41 1.21 -19.02 -4.72
N PHE A 42 0.75 -19.89 -3.83
CA PHE A 42 -0.66 -20.01 -3.46
C PHE A 42 -0.91 -19.29 -2.13
N VAL A 43 -1.97 -18.49 -2.03
CA VAL A 43 -2.29 -17.72 -0.82
C VAL A 43 -3.38 -18.42 -0.01
N LEU A 44 -3.07 -18.76 1.25
CA LEU A 44 -4.04 -19.33 2.20
C LEU A 44 -5.00 -18.26 2.71
N GLY A 45 -6.29 -18.45 2.46
CA GLY A 45 -7.35 -17.59 3.00
C GLY A 45 -7.33 -16.20 2.38
N ASP A 46 -8.03 -16.05 1.25
CA ASP A 46 -8.15 -14.83 0.43
C ASP A 46 -8.93 -13.67 1.08
N SER A 47 -9.29 -13.79 2.36
CA SER A 47 -10.02 -12.77 3.12
C SER A 47 -9.29 -11.43 3.25
N LEU A 48 -7.95 -11.46 3.23
CA LEU A 48 -7.07 -10.28 3.38
C LEU A 48 -6.78 -9.62 2.03
N LYS A 49 -7.80 -8.92 1.50
CA LYS A 49 -7.78 -8.34 0.15
C LYS A 49 -6.71 -7.28 -0.05
N GLN A 50 -6.38 -6.48 0.97
CA GLN A 50 -5.39 -5.41 0.83
C GLN A 50 -3.99 -6.00 0.77
N GLU A 51 -3.69 -6.94 1.65
CA GLU A 51 -2.41 -7.64 1.74
C GLU A 51 -2.14 -8.45 0.48
N LEU A 52 -3.18 -9.11 -0.05
CA LEU A 52 -3.10 -9.80 -1.34
C LEU A 52 -2.75 -8.84 -2.49
N LYS A 53 -3.31 -7.61 -2.50
CA LYS A 53 -2.96 -6.61 -3.51
C LYS A 53 -1.51 -6.15 -3.36
N ILE A 54 -1.00 -6.01 -2.13
CA ILE A 54 0.39 -5.66 -1.86
C ILE A 54 1.33 -6.76 -2.39
N ILE A 55 1.02 -8.04 -2.13
CA ILE A 55 1.78 -9.18 -2.67
C ILE A 55 1.79 -9.16 -4.21
N LYS A 56 0.63 -8.97 -4.84
CA LYS A 56 0.55 -8.90 -6.30
C LYS A 56 1.32 -7.71 -6.86
N ALA A 57 1.25 -6.56 -6.20
CA ALA A 57 1.94 -5.34 -6.62
C ALA A 57 3.45 -5.36 -6.37
N SER A 58 3.95 -6.25 -5.50
CA SER A 58 5.39 -6.40 -5.27
C SER A 58 6.08 -7.18 -6.38
N GLU A 59 5.34 -7.93 -7.19
CA GLU A 59 5.87 -8.80 -8.25
C GLU A 59 6.90 -9.82 -7.74
N LEU A 60 6.95 -10.07 -6.42
CA LEU A 60 7.81 -11.11 -5.83
C LEU A 60 7.27 -12.51 -6.14
N PHE A 61 5.95 -12.60 -6.24
CA PHE A 61 5.23 -13.85 -6.37
C PHE A 61 4.19 -13.78 -7.49
N ASN A 62 4.10 -14.84 -8.27
CA ASN A 62 2.99 -15.06 -9.18
C ASN A 62 1.89 -15.82 -8.42
N VAL A 63 0.75 -15.16 -8.14
CA VAL A 63 -0.30 -15.75 -7.30
C VAL A 63 -1.15 -16.72 -8.13
N VAL A 64 -0.99 -18.02 -7.87
CA VAL A 64 -1.75 -19.09 -8.52
C VAL A 64 -3.03 -19.43 -7.75
N SER A 65 -4.03 -19.97 -8.45
CA SER A 65 -5.33 -20.34 -7.86
C SER A 65 -5.34 -21.73 -7.22
N ASP A 66 -4.40 -22.60 -7.58
CA ASP A 66 -4.30 -23.96 -7.05
C ASP A 66 -2.98 -24.13 -6.26
N SER A 67 -3.09 -24.76 -5.09
CA SER A 67 -1.94 -25.12 -4.26
C SER A 67 -1.00 -26.14 -4.90
N THR A 68 -1.49 -26.97 -5.82
CA THR A 68 -0.68 -28.01 -6.49
C THR A 68 0.27 -27.44 -7.55
N GLU A 69 -0.02 -26.24 -8.05
CA GLU A 69 0.79 -25.51 -9.03
C GLU A 69 1.79 -24.56 -8.35
N ALA A 70 1.72 -24.41 -7.02
CA ALA A 70 2.51 -23.45 -6.27
C ALA A 70 3.84 -24.04 -5.76
N ASN A 71 4.92 -23.28 -5.90
CA ASN A 71 6.21 -23.59 -5.31
C ASN A 71 6.28 -23.23 -3.82
N VAL A 72 5.46 -22.25 -3.40
CA VAL A 72 5.36 -21.79 -2.02
C VAL A 72 3.92 -21.51 -1.65
N VAL A 73 3.55 -21.79 -0.40
CA VAL A 73 2.26 -21.39 0.14
C VAL A 73 2.46 -20.19 1.07
N LEU A 74 1.73 -19.11 0.83
CA LEU A 74 1.79 -17.87 1.59
C LEU A 74 0.61 -17.79 2.55
N LYS A 75 0.90 -17.62 3.85
CA LYS A 75 -0.11 -17.29 4.84
C LYS A 75 0.00 -15.82 5.22
N LEU A 76 -1.02 -15.03 4.87
CA LEU A 76 -1.03 -13.58 5.11
C LEU A 76 -1.55 -13.26 6.52
N TYR A 77 -1.05 -12.17 7.10
CA TYR A 77 -1.56 -11.60 8.35
C TYR A 77 -2.02 -10.15 8.15
N PRO A 78 -3.00 -9.66 8.95
CA PRO A 78 -3.50 -8.30 8.82
C PRO A 78 -2.40 -7.24 8.94
N LEU A 79 -2.42 -6.27 8.04
CA LEU A 79 -1.53 -5.12 8.02
C LEU A 79 -1.75 -4.26 9.27
N LYS A 80 -0.69 -4.03 10.06
CA LYS A 80 -0.76 -3.16 11.23
C LYS A 80 -0.21 -1.79 10.89
N ARG A 81 -0.96 -0.74 11.20
CA ARG A 81 -0.53 0.66 11.05
C ARG A 81 -0.07 1.21 12.40
N THR A 82 1.12 1.78 12.42
CA THR A 82 1.60 2.62 13.52
C THR A 82 1.66 4.06 13.03
N PRO A 83 0.71 4.92 13.43
CA PRO A 83 0.74 6.33 13.05
C PRO A 83 1.89 7.04 13.76
N VAL A 84 2.60 7.91 13.06
CA VAL A 84 3.58 8.80 13.69
C VAL A 84 2.85 10.04 14.21
N CYS A 85 2.93 10.28 15.51
CA CYS A 85 2.32 11.45 16.13
C CYS A 85 3.07 12.74 15.76
N GLY A 86 2.33 13.75 15.34
CA GLY A 86 2.80 15.11 15.09
C GLY A 86 1.61 16.00 14.75
N GLN A 87 1.78 17.32 14.77
CA GLN A 87 0.75 18.29 14.35
C GLN A 87 1.03 18.89 12.96
N PRO A 88 1.28 18.12 11.90
CA PRO A 88 1.61 18.69 10.60
C PRO A 88 0.34 19.28 9.91
N LEU A 89 -0.86 18.94 10.41
CA LEU A 89 -2.14 19.47 9.91
C LEU A 89 -2.36 20.97 10.19
N THR A 90 -1.67 21.56 11.17
CA THR A 90 -1.79 23.00 11.47
C THR A 90 -1.32 23.85 10.30
N LEU A 91 -0.24 23.43 9.62
CA LEU A 91 0.27 24.10 8.42
C LEU A 91 -0.74 24.01 7.26
N SER A 92 -1.44 22.89 7.14
CA SER A 92 -2.52 22.74 6.15
C SER A 92 -3.64 23.75 6.43
N MET A 93 -4.01 23.96 7.69
CA MET A 93 -5.05 24.92 8.06
C MET A 93 -4.63 26.37 7.76
N ILE A 94 -3.40 26.75 8.11
CA ILE A 94 -2.87 28.12 7.86
C ILE A 94 -2.80 28.41 6.36
N THR A 95 -2.41 27.42 5.57
CA THR A 95 -2.19 27.58 4.12
C THR A 95 -3.41 27.21 3.28
N LEU A 96 -4.57 26.96 3.91
CA LEU A 96 -5.78 26.46 3.24
C LEU A 96 -5.51 25.25 2.32
N GLY A 97 -4.61 24.37 2.77
CA GLY A 97 -4.20 23.16 2.08
C GLY A 97 -3.37 23.38 0.81
N GLN A 98 -2.90 24.60 0.53
CA GLN A 98 -2.06 24.88 -0.65
C GLN A 98 -0.64 24.32 -0.51
N VAL A 99 -0.15 24.17 0.73
CA VAL A 99 1.15 23.57 1.01
C VAL A 99 0.97 22.09 1.38
N PRO A 100 1.75 21.17 0.77
CA PRO A 100 1.65 19.75 1.08
C PRO A 100 2.19 19.47 2.48
N VAL A 101 1.43 18.68 3.21
CA VAL A 101 1.78 18.20 4.55
C VAL A 101 2.08 16.72 4.46
N TYR A 102 3.21 16.29 5.00
CA TYR A 102 3.66 14.89 4.95
C TYR A 102 3.55 14.25 6.33
N MET A 103 2.93 13.07 6.38
CA MET A 103 2.77 12.24 7.57
C MET A 103 3.42 10.89 7.29
N PRO A 104 4.63 10.62 7.80
CA PRO A 104 5.23 9.30 7.66
C PRO A 104 4.44 8.31 8.50
N ASP A 105 3.85 7.30 7.88
CA ASP A 105 3.23 6.18 8.57
C ASP A 105 4.10 4.94 8.44
N TYR A 106 4.13 4.11 9.48
CA TYR A 106 4.78 2.81 9.44
C TYR A 106 3.71 1.73 9.36
N TYR A 107 3.87 0.83 8.38
CA TYR A 107 3.00 -0.32 8.19
C TYR A 107 3.81 -1.60 8.40
N GLN A 108 3.42 -2.41 9.37
CA GLN A 108 4.01 -3.74 9.58
C GLN A 108 3.29 -4.75 8.70
N PHE A 109 4.02 -5.29 7.73
CA PHE A 109 3.55 -6.29 6.80
C PHE A 109 4.17 -7.64 7.15
N LYS A 110 3.32 -8.64 7.45
CA LYS A 110 3.77 -9.96 7.90
C LYS A 110 3.11 -11.07 7.07
N PHE A 111 3.90 -12.08 6.70
CA PHE A 111 3.42 -13.31 6.10
C PHE A 111 4.36 -14.47 6.43
N ASP A 112 3.82 -15.69 6.38
CA ASP A 112 4.63 -16.91 6.45
C ASP A 112 4.80 -17.48 5.05
N GLU A 113 6.03 -17.88 4.72
CA GLU A 113 6.35 -18.75 3.59
C GLU A 113 6.39 -20.20 4.06
N ILE A 114 5.57 -21.04 3.45
CA ILE A 114 5.52 -22.47 3.73
C ILE A 114 6.10 -23.20 2.52
N ARG A 115 7.26 -23.84 2.71
CA ARG A 115 7.94 -24.66 1.69
C ARG A 115 8.25 -26.02 2.28
N ASN A 116 7.83 -27.11 1.65
CA ASN A 116 8.12 -28.48 2.11
C ASN A 116 7.84 -28.72 3.61
N ASN A 117 6.73 -28.18 4.13
CA ASN A 117 6.33 -28.17 5.55
C ASN A 117 7.22 -27.36 6.51
N GLU A 118 8.23 -26.65 6.01
CA GLU A 118 8.98 -25.66 6.78
C GLU A 118 8.27 -24.30 6.69
N VAL A 119 8.11 -23.64 7.83
CA VAL A 119 7.46 -22.34 7.94
C VAL A 119 8.51 -21.28 8.23
N THR A 120 8.67 -20.33 7.32
CA THR A 120 9.55 -19.17 7.49
C THR A 120 8.71 -17.92 7.65
N GLU A 121 8.79 -17.31 8.83
CA GLU A 121 8.12 -16.04 9.10
C GLU A 121 8.89 -14.88 8.45
N LYS A 122 8.17 -14.00 7.74
CA LYS A 122 8.70 -12.77 7.14
C LYS A 122 7.91 -11.57 7.65
N GLU A 123 8.61 -10.63 8.28
CA GLU A 123 8.03 -9.37 8.77
C GLU A 123 8.83 -8.19 8.22
N PHE A 124 8.14 -7.22 7.64
CA PHE A 124 8.71 -6.04 7.01
C PHE A 124 8.04 -4.77 7.51
N THR A 125 8.84 -3.74 7.78
CA THR A 125 8.33 -2.41 8.10
C THR A 125 8.32 -1.54 6.85
N LEU A 126 7.13 -1.27 6.32
CA LEU A 126 6.92 -0.46 5.14
C LEU A 126 6.68 1.00 5.56
N GLN A 127 7.63 1.88 5.26
CA GLN A 127 7.50 3.31 5.52
C GLN A 127 6.79 4.03 4.36
N ILE A 128 5.50 4.33 4.53
CA ILE A 128 4.68 4.98 3.52
C ILE A 128 4.25 6.34 4.07
N THR A 129 4.51 7.39 3.31
CA THR A 129 4.17 8.76 3.71
C THR A 129 2.81 9.16 3.15
N GLN A 130 1.85 9.46 4.01
CA GLN A 130 0.61 10.09 3.61
C GLN A 130 0.85 11.59 3.38
N ARG A 131 0.55 12.08 2.18
CA ARG A 131 0.56 13.50 1.83
C ARG A 131 -0.85 14.05 1.90
N VAL A 132 -1.03 15.18 2.57
CA VAL A 132 -2.27 15.96 2.57
C VAL A 132 -2.02 17.24 1.80
N LEU A 133 -2.76 17.45 0.71
CA LEU A 133 -2.72 18.63 -0.13
C LEU A 133 -4.14 18.87 -0.63
N PHE A 134 -4.56 20.14 -0.71
CA PHE A 134 -5.90 20.51 -1.20
C PHE A 134 -6.19 19.86 -2.56
N TRP A 135 -5.22 19.93 -3.48
CA TRP A 135 -5.32 19.35 -4.82
C TRP A 135 -5.42 17.81 -4.84
N ASP A 136 -5.09 17.12 -3.74
CA ASP A 136 -5.25 15.67 -3.64
C ASP A 136 -6.74 15.25 -3.61
N MET A 137 -7.68 16.18 -3.42
CA MET A 137 -9.12 15.91 -3.60
C MET A 137 -9.48 15.49 -5.04
N PHE A 138 -8.63 15.80 -6.01
CA PHE A 138 -8.77 15.38 -7.41
C PHE A 138 -7.95 14.13 -7.75
N VAL A 139 -7.31 13.50 -6.75
CA VAL A 139 -6.55 12.25 -6.93
C VAL A 139 -7.45 11.07 -6.59
N PHE A 140 -8.01 10.43 -7.62
CA PHE A 140 -8.98 9.34 -7.47
C PHE A 140 -8.35 7.97 -7.19
N ASN A 141 -7.08 7.76 -7.53
CA ASN A 141 -6.35 6.54 -7.21
C ASN A 141 -5.15 6.87 -6.32
N LYS A 142 -5.24 6.51 -5.04
CA LYS A 142 -4.19 6.79 -4.05
C LYS A 142 -3.00 5.83 -4.13
N LYS A 143 -3.09 4.75 -4.93
CA LYS A 143 -2.00 3.81 -5.23
C LYS A 143 -1.26 3.25 -4.00
N PHE A 144 -1.96 3.07 -2.88
CA PHE A 144 -1.35 2.54 -1.65
C PHE A 144 -0.70 1.17 -1.90
N ASP A 145 -1.46 0.24 -2.48
CA ASP A 145 -1.02 -1.15 -2.68
C ASP A 145 0.21 -1.21 -3.60
N GLU A 146 0.25 -0.39 -4.65
CA GLU A 146 1.43 -0.25 -5.56
C GLU A 146 2.67 0.23 -4.80
N LYS A 147 2.49 1.25 -3.94
CA LYS A 147 3.56 1.84 -3.14
C LYS A 147 4.06 0.88 -2.05
N ALA A 148 3.15 0.18 -1.38
CA ALA A 148 3.47 -0.85 -0.41
C ALA A 148 4.14 -2.06 -1.07
N GLY A 149 3.68 -2.49 -2.24
CA GLY A 149 4.26 -3.59 -3.01
C GLY A 149 5.70 -3.28 -3.42
N LEU A 150 5.97 -2.07 -3.90
CA LEU A 150 7.33 -1.62 -4.23
C LEU A 150 8.26 -1.65 -3.00
N LEU A 151 7.80 -1.19 -1.84
CA LEU A 151 8.59 -1.25 -0.60
C LEU A 151 8.83 -2.68 -0.14
N LEU A 152 7.79 -3.53 -0.20
CA LEU A 152 7.89 -4.93 0.16
C LEU A 152 8.95 -5.63 -0.69
N LYS A 153 8.92 -5.39 -2.01
CA LYS A 153 9.91 -5.90 -2.97
C LYS A 153 11.33 -5.55 -2.52
N LYS A 154 11.58 -4.28 -2.21
CA LYS A 154 12.87 -3.79 -1.72
C LYS A 154 13.31 -4.48 -0.42
N GLU A 155 12.48 -4.43 0.61
CA GLU A 155 12.82 -4.96 1.94
C GLU A 155 13.06 -6.47 1.89
N TYR A 156 12.28 -7.19 1.07
CA TYR A 156 12.46 -8.62 0.84
C TYR A 156 13.85 -8.96 0.31
N TYR A 157 14.33 -8.25 -0.72
CA TYR A 157 15.68 -8.47 -1.26
C TYR A 157 16.80 -8.01 -0.35
N GLN A 158 16.57 -6.99 0.47
CA GLN A 158 17.54 -6.57 1.49
C GLN A 158 17.68 -7.61 2.62
N SER A 159 16.67 -8.47 2.81
CA SER A 159 16.65 -9.51 3.83
C SER A 159 17.18 -10.89 3.38
N GLN A 160 17.54 -11.04 2.10
CA GLN A 160 18.17 -12.25 1.54
C GLN A 160 19.68 -12.19 1.66
#